data_AF-A0A842UIC8-F1
#
_entry.id   AF-A0A842UIC8-F1
#
_cell.length_a   1.000
_cell.length_b   1.000
_cell.length_c   1.000
_cell.angle_alpha   90.00
_cell.angle_beta   90.00
_cell.angle_gamma   90.00
#
_symmetry.space_group_name_H-M   'P 1'
#
loop_
_entity.id
_entity.type
_entity.pdbx_description
1 polymer ?
#
loop_
_entity_poly.entity_id
_entity_poly.type
_entity_poly.pdbx_seq_one_letter_code
_entity_poly.pdbx_strand_id
1 'polypeptide(L)'
;MSYLLTLPESLNLKSAVRGDVRLATITNVNLAATVTSIDGVSLADKDRVLVKEQSVPSENGIYEWSSGTSLLTRSPEDGLYLQSGFIATIQEGTTLKNTLWMLITPNPITVGVTNLTFGQLAPSVANPPPMHFLSNASNVDGNTTEISLGAVPFSPSVYASLTSIEFIVILSASDTTFTATVKLYNVTDREFVTGTTLNTTNTDPTKLTSGPLTVGTASGNVKTSERLYQVWVSISGASINDQAFLDSAYFFIS
;
A
#
# COMPACT_ATOMS: atom_id res chain seq x y z
N MET A 1 36.26 -20.93 -9.72
CA MET A 1 35.00 -21.62 -10.03
C MET A 1 33.89 -20.64 -9.67
N SER A 2 33.46 -19.83 -10.63
CA SER A 2 32.52 -18.74 -10.39
C SER A 2 31.11 -19.30 -10.25
N TYR A 3 30.53 -19.18 -9.05
CA TYR A 3 29.15 -19.56 -8.80
C TYR A 3 28.25 -18.44 -9.36
N LEU A 4 27.89 -18.54 -10.63
CA LEU A 4 26.77 -17.78 -11.17
C LEU A 4 25.50 -18.40 -10.57
N LEU A 5 25.01 -17.76 -9.51
CA LEU A 5 23.69 -18.04 -8.97
C LEU A 5 22.67 -17.58 -10.01
N THR A 6 22.22 -18.49 -10.87
CA THR A 6 21.01 -18.29 -11.68
C THR A 6 19.85 -18.08 -10.72
N LEU A 7 19.38 -16.83 -10.60
CA LEU A 7 18.18 -16.51 -9.84
C LEU A 7 17.00 -17.29 -10.47
N PRO A 8 16.26 -18.10 -9.70
CA PRO A 8 15.11 -18.80 -10.24
C PRO A 8 14.03 -17.80 -10.66
N GLU A 9 13.33 -18.11 -11.76
CA GLU A 9 12.17 -17.38 -12.31
C GLU A 9 11.00 -17.18 -11.30
N SER A 10 11.14 -17.60 -10.06
CA SER A 10 10.17 -17.42 -8.98
C SER A 10 10.16 -16.02 -8.35
N LEU A 11 10.90 -15.04 -8.88
CA LEU A 11 10.80 -13.64 -8.45
C LEU A 11 9.88 -12.78 -9.34
N ASN A 12 8.99 -13.39 -10.12
CA ASN A 12 7.93 -12.66 -10.83
C ASN A 12 6.64 -12.43 -10.02
N LEU A 13 6.63 -12.73 -8.72
CA LEU A 13 5.46 -12.49 -7.86
C LEU A 13 5.47 -11.13 -7.13
N LYS A 14 6.49 -10.28 -7.27
CA LYS A 14 6.54 -8.98 -6.58
C LYS A 14 6.01 -7.77 -7.37
N SER A 15 5.57 -7.95 -8.62
CA SER A 15 4.88 -6.90 -9.40
C SER A 15 3.36 -7.11 -9.52
N ALA A 16 2.81 -8.24 -9.07
CA ALA A 16 1.41 -8.62 -9.34
C ALA A 16 0.35 -7.81 -8.56
N VAL A 17 0.77 -6.95 -7.62
CA VAL A 17 -0.12 -6.18 -6.72
C VAL A 17 -0.03 -4.67 -7.02
N ARG A 18 0.49 -4.30 -8.20
CA ARG A 18 0.63 -2.89 -8.62
C ARG A 18 0.21 -2.68 -10.05
N GLY A 19 -0.69 -1.73 -10.27
CA GLY A 19 -0.99 -1.21 -11.59
C GLY A 19 -0.73 0.29 -11.64
N ASP A 20 0.25 0.72 -12.42
CA ASP A 20 0.40 2.14 -12.72
C ASP A 20 -0.78 2.60 -13.58
N VAL A 21 -1.45 3.67 -13.14
CA VAL A 21 -2.53 4.33 -13.88
C VAL A 21 -2.17 5.79 -14.12
N ARG A 22 -2.64 6.36 -15.22
CA ARG A 22 -2.38 7.76 -15.53
C ARG A 22 -3.20 8.69 -14.63
N LEU A 23 -4.49 8.39 -14.48
CA LEU A 23 -5.46 9.28 -13.82
C LEU A 23 -6.34 8.52 -12.82
N ALA A 24 -7.01 9.25 -11.93
CA ALA A 24 -8.04 8.71 -11.05
C ALA A 24 -9.26 9.63 -10.98
N THR A 25 -10.46 9.04 -10.88
CA THR A 25 -11.70 9.80 -10.75
C THR A 25 -11.78 10.52 -9.39
N ILE A 26 -12.18 11.80 -9.41
CA ILE A 26 -12.48 12.60 -8.20
C ILE A 26 -13.97 12.66 -7.88
N THR A 27 -14.82 12.23 -8.83
CA THR A 27 -16.28 12.13 -8.70
C THR A 27 -16.79 10.98 -9.57
N ASN A 28 -18.04 10.57 -9.37
CA ASN A 28 -18.73 9.61 -10.25
C ASN A 28 -18.62 10.00 -11.73
N VAL A 29 -18.34 9.02 -12.60
CA VAL A 29 -18.33 9.19 -14.06
C VAL A 29 -19.40 8.31 -14.69
N ASN A 30 -19.98 8.76 -15.81
CA ASN A 30 -20.90 7.92 -16.59
C ASN A 30 -20.08 7.06 -17.57
N LEU A 31 -19.86 5.79 -17.21
CA LEU A 31 -19.07 4.85 -18.01
C LEU A 31 -19.70 4.53 -19.38
N ALA A 32 -20.99 4.79 -19.55
CA ALA A 32 -21.71 4.60 -20.82
C ALA A 32 -21.76 5.86 -21.70
N ALA A 33 -21.19 6.98 -21.26
CA ALA A 33 -21.15 8.23 -22.00
C ALA A 33 -19.72 8.69 -22.27
N THR A 34 -19.58 9.59 -23.24
CA THR A 34 -18.29 10.18 -23.60
C THR A 34 -17.62 10.83 -22.39
N VAL A 35 -16.39 10.40 -22.10
CA VAL A 35 -15.51 11.01 -21.09
C VAL A 35 -14.32 11.62 -21.82
N THR A 36 -14.05 12.91 -21.60
CA THR A 36 -12.98 13.64 -22.30
C THR A 36 -11.83 14.05 -21.40
N SER A 37 -12.07 14.20 -20.09
CA SER A 37 -11.06 14.55 -19.11
C SER A 37 -11.37 13.99 -17.73
N ILE A 38 -10.32 13.78 -16.94
CA ILE A 38 -10.39 13.34 -15.54
C ILE A 38 -9.36 14.14 -14.74
N ASP A 39 -9.77 14.66 -13.58
CA ASP A 39 -8.93 15.47 -12.69
C ASP A 39 -8.15 16.58 -13.42
N GLY A 40 -8.85 17.30 -14.31
CA GLY A 40 -8.30 18.42 -15.07
C GLY A 40 -7.39 18.05 -16.25
N VAL A 41 -7.20 16.76 -16.54
CA VAL A 41 -6.33 16.27 -17.62
C VAL A 41 -7.16 15.61 -18.73
N SER A 42 -6.89 15.97 -19.99
CA SER A 42 -7.53 15.36 -21.15
C SER A 42 -7.05 13.92 -21.35
N LEU A 43 -7.99 13.03 -21.68
CA LEU A 43 -7.71 11.63 -21.96
C LEU A 43 -7.13 11.43 -23.36
N ALA A 44 -6.20 10.47 -23.46
CA ALA A 44 -5.55 9.99 -24.67
C ALA A 44 -5.75 8.48 -24.80
N ASP A 45 -5.62 7.97 -26.03
CA ASP A 45 -5.87 6.56 -26.33
C ASP A 45 -5.04 5.63 -25.43
N LYS A 46 -5.71 4.64 -24.82
CA LYS A 46 -5.14 3.65 -23.89
C LYS A 46 -4.73 4.20 -22.52
N ASP A 47 -5.17 5.39 -22.16
CA ASP A 47 -4.99 5.88 -20.81
C ASP A 47 -5.64 4.92 -19.81
N ARG A 48 -4.83 4.44 -18.87
CA ARG A 48 -5.32 3.67 -17.73
C ARG A 48 -5.81 4.62 -16.65
N VAL A 49 -6.97 4.35 -16.11
CA VAL A 49 -7.67 5.18 -15.14
C VAL A 49 -8.13 4.33 -13.96
N LEU A 50 -7.82 4.76 -12.74
CA LEU A 50 -8.49 4.25 -11.55
C LEU A 50 -9.87 4.91 -11.42
N VAL A 51 -10.92 4.14 -11.65
CA VAL A 51 -12.30 4.54 -11.38
C VAL A 51 -12.65 4.09 -9.97
N LYS A 52 -12.81 5.05 -9.05
CA LYS A 52 -13.00 4.78 -7.61
C LYS A 52 -14.17 5.51 -6.96
N GLU A 53 -14.86 6.38 -7.69
CA GLU A 53 -15.94 7.24 -7.18
C GLU A 53 -17.32 6.88 -7.76
N GLN A 54 -17.53 5.64 -8.23
CA GLN A 54 -18.83 5.24 -8.78
C GLN A 54 -19.90 5.18 -7.70
N SER A 55 -21.12 5.58 -8.08
CA SER A 55 -22.32 5.45 -7.24
C SER A 55 -22.71 3.98 -7.02
N VAL A 56 -22.30 3.10 -7.94
CA VAL A 56 -22.37 1.64 -7.80
C VAL A 56 -20.95 1.13 -7.53
N PRO A 57 -20.58 0.82 -6.28
CA PRO A 57 -19.17 0.53 -5.95
C PRO A 57 -18.58 -0.71 -6.61
N SER A 58 -19.40 -1.66 -7.08
CA SER A 58 -18.92 -2.79 -7.89
C SER A 58 -18.41 -2.36 -9.27
N GLU A 59 -18.77 -1.15 -9.72
CA GLU A 59 -18.23 -0.53 -10.94
C GLU A 59 -16.86 0.11 -10.74
N ASN A 60 -16.37 0.27 -9.51
CA ASN A 60 -14.99 0.72 -9.30
C ASN A 60 -14.00 -0.33 -9.83
N GLY A 61 -12.80 0.10 -10.22
CA GLY A 61 -11.77 -0.76 -10.81
C GLY A 61 -10.80 0.00 -11.72
N ILE A 62 -10.02 -0.72 -12.53
CA ILE A 62 -9.11 -0.12 -13.51
C ILE A 62 -9.78 -0.13 -14.87
N TYR A 63 -9.74 1.01 -15.55
CA TYR A 63 -10.35 1.22 -16.85
C TYR A 63 -9.31 1.71 -17.85
N GLU A 64 -9.53 1.40 -19.11
CA GLU A 64 -8.77 1.94 -20.23
C GLU A 64 -9.69 2.83 -21.07
N TRP A 65 -9.21 4.03 -21.39
CA TRP A 65 -9.92 4.94 -22.28
C TRP A 65 -9.59 4.63 -23.74
N SER A 66 -10.61 4.64 -24.60
CA SER A 66 -10.42 4.47 -26.05
C SER A 66 -10.80 5.74 -26.80
N SER A 67 -9.89 6.22 -27.66
CA SER A 67 -10.15 7.35 -28.55
C SER A 67 -11.22 7.05 -29.61
N GLY A 68 -11.38 5.78 -30.00
CA GLY A 68 -12.35 5.35 -31.00
C GLY A 68 -13.80 5.42 -30.51
N THR A 69 -14.04 5.21 -29.22
CA THR A 69 -15.38 5.28 -28.60
C THR A 69 -15.55 6.48 -27.68
N SER A 70 -14.45 7.10 -27.25
CA SER A 70 -14.37 8.09 -26.16
C SER A 70 -14.97 7.59 -24.83
N LEU A 71 -14.94 6.27 -24.62
CA LEU A 71 -15.47 5.61 -23.41
C LEU A 71 -14.35 5.01 -22.58
N LEU A 72 -14.61 4.90 -21.27
CA LEU A 72 -13.84 4.06 -20.36
C LEU A 72 -14.38 2.64 -20.42
N THR A 73 -13.53 1.67 -20.74
CA THR A 73 -13.86 0.24 -20.69
C THR A 73 -13.05 -0.41 -19.58
N ARG A 74 -13.67 -1.29 -18.80
CA ARG A 74 -12.97 -1.98 -17.71
C ARG A 74 -11.80 -2.78 -18.26
N SER A 75 -10.65 -2.70 -17.60
CA SER A 75 -9.46 -3.44 -17.99
C SER A 75 -9.72 -4.95 -17.92
N PRO A 76 -9.35 -5.73 -18.95
CA PRO A 76 -9.53 -7.18 -18.91
C PRO A 76 -8.65 -7.86 -17.85
N GLU A 77 -7.63 -7.16 -17.36
CA GLU A 77 -6.71 -7.63 -16.34
C GLU A 77 -7.29 -7.54 -14.90
N ASP A 78 -8.38 -6.78 -14.70
CA ASP A 78 -9.01 -6.59 -13.39
C ASP A 78 -9.31 -7.93 -12.69
N GLY A 79 -9.89 -8.90 -13.42
CA GLY A 79 -10.28 -10.19 -12.85
C GLY A 79 -9.12 -11.08 -12.38
N LEU A 80 -7.89 -10.81 -12.84
CA LEU A 80 -6.69 -11.54 -12.43
C LEU A 80 -5.99 -10.89 -11.24
N TYR A 81 -5.99 -9.56 -11.18
CA TYR A 81 -5.09 -8.81 -10.29
C TYR A 81 -5.80 -7.95 -9.24
N LEU A 82 -7.08 -7.61 -9.39
CA LEU A 82 -7.82 -6.88 -8.37
C LEU A 82 -8.22 -7.81 -7.22
N GLN A 83 -7.32 -7.93 -6.27
CA GLN A 83 -7.53 -8.54 -4.96
C GLN A 83 -7.32 -7.50 -3.86
N SER A 84 -7.76 -7.81 -2.64
CA SER A 84 -7.38 -7.04 -1.44
C SER A 84 -5.87 -6.76 -1.48
N GLY A 85 -5.49 -5.51 -1.20
CA GLY A 85 -4.09 -5.08 -1.20
C GLY A 85 -3.58 -4.55 -2.54
N PHE A 86 -4.34 -4.65 -3.65
CA PHE A 86 -3.94 -4.08 -4.94
C PHE A 86 -3.67 -2.58 -4.83
N ILE A 87 -2.53 -2.11 -5.34
CA ILE A 87 -2.16 -0.69 -5.29
C ILE A 87 -2.13 -0.07 -6.69
N ALA A 88 -2.82 1.06 -6.83
CA ALA A 88 -2.73 1.95 -7.98
C ALA A 88 -1.90 3.19 -7.63
N THR A 89 -0.94 3.53 -8.49
CA THR A 89 -0.18 4.79 -8.44
C THR A 89 -0.79 5.77 -9.46
N ILE A 90 -0.96 7.03 -9.08
CA ILE A 90 -1.55 8.05 -9.96
C ILE A 90 -0.45 8.97 -10.51
N GLN A 91 -0.25 8.97 -11.83
CA GLN A 91 0.84 9.71 -12.46
C GLN A 91 0.52 11.17 -12.78
N GLU A 92 -0.75 11.48 -13.09
CA GLU A 92 -1.19 12.80 -13.54
C GLU A 92 -2.51 13.19 -12.87
N GLY A 93 -2.86 14.47 -13.01
CA GLY A 93 -4.04 15.07 -12.40
C GLY A 93 -3.73 16.40 -11.70
N THR A 94 -4.75 17.21 -11.47
CA THR A 94 -4.62 18.44 -10.68
C THR A 94 -4.62 18.17 -9.18
N THR A 95 -5.39 17.18 -8.74
CA THR A 95 -5.66 16.89 -7.33
C THR A 95 -4.98 15.61 -6.86
N LEU A 96 -5.05 14.55 -7.68
CA LEU A 96 -4.65 13.20 -7.30
C LEU A 96 -3.27 12.81 -7.83
N LYS A 97 -2.55 13.70 -8.51
CA LYS A 97 -1.18 13.42 -8.97
C LYS A 97 -0.28 13.00 -7.80
N ASN A 98 0.57 11.99 -8.04
CA ASN A 98 1.53 11.43 -7.07
C ASN A 98 0.85 10.84 -5.82
N THR A 99 -0.41 10.41 -5.92
CA THR A 99 -1.09 9.69 -4.85
C THR A 99 -1.04 8.18 -5.10
N LEU A 100 -1.16 7.40 -4.02
CA LEU A 100 -1.30 5.96 -4.08
C LEU A 100 -2.63 5.55 -3.45
N TRP A 101 -3.30 4.61 -4.10
CA TRP A 101 -4.61 4.10 -3.70
C TRP A 101 -4.56 2.60 -3.60
N MET A 102 -5.15 2.03 -2.56
CA MET A 102 -5.22 0.58 -2.39
C MET A 102 -6.65 0.11 -2.40
N LEU A 103 -6.90 -1.03 -3.05
CA LEU A 103 -8.12 -1.78 -2.87
C LEU A 103 -8.15 -2.38 -1.45
N ILE A 104 -8.96 -1.81 -0.57
CA ILE A 104 -9.11 -2.23 0.83
C ILE A 104 -10.29 -3.19 1.03
N THR A 105 -11.03 -3.51 -0.04
CA THR A 105 -12.08 -4.52 -0.01
C THR A 105 -11.47 -5.90 0.31
N PRO A 106 -11.98 -6.62 1.32
CA PRO A 106 -11.49 -7.96 1.65
C PRO A 106 -11.72 -8.98 0.53
N ASN A 107 -10.82 -9.96 0.44
CA ASN A 107 -11.06 -11.16 -0.36
C ASN A 107 -12.13 -12.06 0.31
N PRO A 108 -12.90 -12.86 -0.47
CA PRO A 108 -12.80 -13.04 -1.92
C PRO A 108 -13.49 -11.93 -2.73
N ILE A 109 -12.84 -11.51 -3.81
CA ILE A 109 -13.36 -10.48 -4.72
C ILE A 109 -13.80 -11.13 -6.04
N THR A 110 -15.04 -10.86 -6.45
CA THR A 110 -15.52 -11.12 -7.81
C THR A 110 -15.75 -9.77 -8.50
N VAL A 111 -14.90 -9.44 -9.47
CA VAL A 111 -14.95 -8.16 -10.20
C VAL A 111 -16.31 -7.96 -10.86
N GLY A 112 -16.86 -6.73 -10.75
CA GLY A 112 -18.18 -6.38 -11.27
C GLY A 112 -19.36 -6.83 -10.40
N VAL A 113 -19.10 -7.62 -9.35
CA VAL A 113 -20.12 -8.10 -8.40
C VAL A 113 -19.84 -7.58 -6.99
N THR A 114 -18.62 -7.78 -6.49
CA THR A 114 -18.20 -7.29 -5.17
C THR A 114 -18.04 -5.77 -5.22
N ASN A 115 -18.56 -5.07 -4.21
CA ASN A 115 -18.36 -3.64 -4.03
C ASN A 115 -16.89 -3.33 -3.74
N LEU A 116 -16.23 -2.55 -4.61
CA LEU A 116 -14.81 -2.23 -4.48
C LEU A 116 -14.60 -0.84 -3.87
N THR A 117 -13.77 -0.76 -2.85
CA THR A 117 -13.42 0.49 -2.15
C THR A 117 -11.91 0.70 -2.19
N PHE A 118 -11.49 1.85 -2.70
CA PHE A 118 -10.09 2.25 -2.74
C PHE A 118 -9.79 3.29 -1.67
N GLY A 119 -8.83 3.01 -0.79
CA GLY A 119 -8.35 3.94 0.24
C GLY A 119 -7.03 4.60 -0.18
N GLN A 120 -6.92 5.92 0.02
CA GLN A 120 -5.66 6.63 -0.23
C GLN A 120 -4.60 6.22 0.80
N LEU A 121 -3.45 5.79 0.33
CA LEU A 121 -2.32 5.40 1.16
C LEU A 121 -1.44 6.57 1.55
N ALA A 122 -1.30 7.54 0.65
CA ALA A 122 -0.31 8.60 0.68
C ALA A 122 -0.92 9.92 0.17
N PRO A 123 -0.85 11.04 0.91
CA PRO A 123 -1.21 12.36 0.38
C PRO A 123 -0.32 12.76 -0.81
N SER A 124 -0.82 13.65 -1.66
CA SER A 124 -0.06 14.17 -2.81
C SER A 124 1.15 14.95 -2.32
N VAL A 125 2.35 14.53 -2.72
CA VAL A 125 3.59 15.25 -2.47
C VAL A 125 4.33 15.50 -3.79
N ALA A 126 4.98 16.66 -3.91
CA ALA A 126 5.59 17.13 -5.16
C ALA A 126 6.73 16.23 -5.65
N ASN A 127 7.39 15.50 -4.75
CA ASN A 127 8.41 14.51 -5.05
C ASN A 127 8.23 13.34 -4.06
N PRO A 128 7.44 12.32 -4.40
CA PRO A 128 7.19 11.21 -3.47
C PRO A 128 8.50 10.50 -3.18
N PRO A 129 8.93 10.42 -1.91
CA PRO A 129 10.10 9.63 -1.55
C PRO A 129 9.82 8.15 -1.82
N PRO A 130 10.87 7.31 -1.96
CA PRO A 130 10.70 5.92 -2.29
C PRO A 130 9.83 5.19 -1.26
N MET A 131 8.77 4.56 -1.74
CA MET A 131 7.94 3.65 -0.96
C MET A 131 8.56 2.26 -0.96
N HIS A 132 8.77 1.72 0.24
CA HIS A 132 9.25 0.35 0.41
C HIS A 132 8.07 -0.56 0.72
N PHE A 133 7.92 -1.63 -0.04
CA PHE A 133 6.90 -2.64 0.21
C PHE A 133 7.50 -3.82 0.93
N LEU A 134 6.99 -4.05 2.13
CA LEU A 134 7.29 -5.18 2.96
C LEU A 134 6.11 -6.16 2.83
N SER A 135 6.41 -7.36 2.34
CA SER A 135 5.42 -8.42 2.13
C SER A 135 5.71 -9.55 3.10
N ASN A 136 4.86 -9.74 4.09
CA ASN A 136 4.86 -10.93 4.94
C ASN A 136 3.42 -11.27 5.36
N ALA A 137 2.74 -12.03 4.50
CA ALA A 137 1.54 -12.75 4.91
C ALA A 137 1.96 -13.79 5.97
N SER A 138 1.65 -13.50 7.23
CA SER A 138 1.94 -14.39 8.35
C SER A 138 0.72 -14.45 9.25
N ASN A 139 0.33 -15.65 9.66
CA ASN A 139 -0.65 -15.86 10.70
C ASN A 139 0.03 -15.59 12.04
N VAL A 140 -0.45 -14.56 12.72
CA VAL A 140 0.12 -14.11 13.98
C VAL A 140 -0.85 -14.53 15.08
N ASP A 141 -0.42 -15.45 15.96
CA ASP A 141 -1.21 -15.79 17.16
C ASP A 141 -1.17 -14.61 18.16
N GLY A 142 -2.22 -14.48 18.98
CA GLY A 142 -2.35 -13.36 19.92
C GLY A 142 -1.33 -13.31 21.06
N ASN A 143 -0.33 -14.21 21.06
CA ASN A 143 0.76 -14.26 22.02
C ASN A 143 2.16 -14.20 21.37
N THR A 144 2.23 -13.95 20.07
CA THR A 144 3.50 -13.72 19.38
C THR A 144 4.11 -12.42 19.89
N THR A 145 5.31 -12.54 20.46
CA THR A 145 5.97 -11.39 21.05
C THR A 145 6.36 -10.37 20.01
N GLU A 146 6.96 -10.76 18.85
CA GLU A 146 7.35 -9.86 17.74
C GLU A 146 7.59 -10.65 16.43
N ILE A 147 7.15 -10.13 15.27
CA ILE A 147 7.40 -10.64 13.91
C ILE A 147 8.05 -9.56 13.05
N SER A 148 9.15 -9.89 12.35
CA SER A 148 9.77 -8.97 11.40
C SER A 148 9.01 -8.95 10.07
N LEU A 149 8.65 -7.75 9.59
CA LEU A 149 8.00 -7.54 8.29
C LEU A 149 9.01 -7.49 7.13
N GLY A 150 10.29 -7.43 7.46
CA GLY A 150 11.39 -7.30 6.52
C GLY A 150 12.30 -6.12 6.83
N ALA A 151 13.34 -5.99 6.02
CA ALA A 151 14.37 -4.98 6.19
C ALA A 151 14.29 -3.91 5.10
N VAL A 152 14.54 -2.66 5.48
CA VAL A 152 14.57 -1.49 4.60
C VAL A 152 15.91 -0.78 4.72
N PRO A 153 16.63 -0.58 3.60
CA PRO A 153 17.83 0.23 3.59
C PRO A 153 17.47 1.71 3.61
N PHE A 154 18.13 2.45 4.49
CA PHE A 154 18.05 3.90 4.57
C PHE A 154 19.38 4.51 4.16
N SER A 155 19.38 5.32 3.11
CA SER A 155 20.55 6.06 2.62
C SER A 155 20.38 7.57 2.86
N PRO A 156 21.26 8.24 3.62
CA PRO A 156 21.14 9.65 3.96
C PRO A 156 20.84 10.59 2.80
N SER A 157 21.42 10.34 1.62
CA SER A 157 21.21 11.15 0.41
C SER A 157 19.76 11.14 -0.08
N VAL A 158 19.02 10.07 0.19
CA VAL A 158 17.61 9.91 -0.17
C VAL A 158 16.69 10.51 0.89
N TYR A 159 17.10 10.48 2.16
CA TYR A 159 16.25 10.79 3.31
C TYR A 159 16.59 12.12 4.03
N ALA A 160 17.57 12.89 3.53
CA ALA A 160 18.10 14.09 4.20
C ALA A 160 17.04 15.18 4.49
N SER A 161 16.11 15.40 3.56
CA SER A 161 15.09 16.46 3.63
C SER A 161 13.86 16.11 4.46
N LEU A 162 13.76 14.88 4.96
CA LEU A 162 12.52 14.35 5.54
C LEU A 162 12.38 14.72 7.01
N THR A 163 11.16 14.91 7.49
CA THR A 163 10.93 15.28 8.89
C THR A 163 10.32 14.14 9.70
N SER A 164 9.57 13.26 9.03
CA SER A 164 9.03 12.05 9.66
C SER A 164 8.90 10.88 8.68
N ILE A 165 8.81 9.68 9.25
CA ILE A 165 8.47 8.45 8.53
C ILE A 165 7.24 7.86 9.20
N GLU A 166 6.22 7.58 8.42
CA GLU A 166 5.03 6.84 8.82
C GLU A 166 5.08 5.43 8.24
N PHE A 167 4.66 4.47 9.05
CA PHE A 167 4.57 3.07 8.66
C PHE A 167 3.11 2.73 8.66
N ILE A 168 2.65 2.23 7.53
CA ILE A 168 1.28 1.80 7.40
C ILE A 168 1.29 0.30 7.31
N VAL A 169 0.55 -0.33 8.22
CA VAL A 169 0.37 -1.77 8.29
C VAL A 169 -1.11 -2.05 8.08
N ILE A 170 -1.40 -3.04 7.23
CA ILE A 170 -2.76 -3.48 6.98
C ILE A 170 -2.94 -4.83 7.65
N LEU A 171 -3.92 -4.86 8.54
CA LEU A 171 -4.22 -6.02 9.36
C LEU A 171 -5.71 -6.36 9.23
N SER A 172 -5.99 -7.65 9.29
CA SER A 172 -7.34 -8.19 9.50
C SER A 172 -7.26 -9.27 10.58
N ALA A 173 -8.35 -9.52 11.32
CA ALA A 173 -8.42 -10.57 12.33
C ALA A 173 -9.58 -11.53 12.07
N SER A 174 -9.43 -12.79 12.47
CA SER A 174 -10.51 -13.77 12.37
C SER A 174 -11.59 -13.63 13.46
N ASP A 175 -11.29 -13.04 14.62
CA ASP A 175 -12.31 -12.65 15.62
C ASP A 175 -11.90 -11.43 16.49
N THR A 176 -12.91 -10.60 16.69
CA THR A 176 -13.15 -9.26 17.27
C THR A 176 -12.12 -8.27 17.84
N THR A 177 -10.97 -8.56 18.48
CA THR A 177 -10.10 -7.46 18.98
C THR A 177 -8.62 -7.80 19.14
N PHE A 178 -7.72 -6.97 18.61
CA PHE A 178 -6.28 -7.06 18.93
C PHE A 178 -5.60 -5.69 18.93
N THR A 179 -4.47 -5.63 19.64
CA THR A 179 -3.55 -4.50 19.67
C THR A 179 -2.31 -4.85 18.88
N ALA A 180 -1.99 -4.09 17.83
CA ALA A 180 -0.71 -4.19 17.13
C ALA A 180 0.26 -3.14 17.68
N THR A 181 1.52 -3.48 17.86
CA THR A 181 2.59 -2.49 18.09
C THR A 181 3.62 -2.60 16.99
N VAL A 182 3.93 -1.48 16.34
CA VAL A 182 4.93 -1.43 15.27
C VAL A 182 6.18 -0.77 15.81
N LYS A 183 7.33 -1.42 15.63
CA LYS A 183 8.64 -0.94 16.04
C LYS A 183 9.59 -0.89 14.85
N LEU A 184 10.45 0.12 14.84
CA LEU A 184 11.60 0.16 13.94
C LEU A 184 12.84 -0.31 14.68
N TYR A 185 13.49 -1.36 14.19
CA TYR A 185 14.70 -1.92 14.76
C TYR A 185 15.89 -1.58 13.88
N ASN A 186 16.91 -0.94 14.45
CA ASN A 186 18.18 -0.70 13.79
C ASN A 186 19.01 -1.99 13.83
N VAL A 187 19.20 -2.64 12.70
CA VAL A 187 19.94 -3.92 12.63
C VAL A 187 21.42 -3.71 12.93
N THR A 188 21.97 -2.58 12.48
CA THR A 188 23.38 -2.24 12.66
C THR A 188 23.72 -2.01 14.12
N ASP A 189 22.90 -1.22 14.82
CA ASP A 189 23.15 -0.83 16.21
C ASP A 189 22.48 -1.77 17.23
N ARG A 190 21.66 -2.71 16.75
CA ARG A 190 20.91 -3.69 17.53
C ARG A 190 19.96 -3.09 18.58
N GLU A 191 19.22 -2.06 18.18
CA GLU A 191 18.35 -1.30 19.09
C GLU A 191 17.01 -0.93 18.42
N PHE A 192 15.94 -0.88 19.21
CA PHE A 192 14.66 -0.32 18.78
C PHE A 192 14.69 1.21 18.84
N VAL A 193 14.36 1.85 17.73
CA VAL A 193 14.40 3.31 17.57
C VAL A 193 13.15 3.97 18.15
N THR A 194 11.99 3.32 18.05
CA THR A 194 10.70 3.76 18.58
C THR A 194 9.63 2.67 18.40
N GLY A 195 8.50 2.78 19.12
CA GLY A 195 7.33 1.90 18.98
C GLY A 195 6.02 2.69 19.03
N THR A 196 5.19 2.56 17.99
CA THR A 196 3.82 3.11 17.97
C THR A 196 2.82 1.97 18.18
N THR A 197 1.90 2.14 19.13
CA THR A 197 0.78 1.22 19.34
C THR A 197 -0.38 1.59 18.40
N LEU A 198 -0.86 0.61 17.64
CA LEU A 198 -1.97 0.71 16.70
C LEU A 198 -3.04 -0.32 17.09
N ASN A 199 -4.24 0.16 17.43
CA ASN A 199 -5.36 -0.71 17.80
C ASN A 199 -6.34 -0.86 16.63
N THR A 200 -6.84 -2.07 16.39
CA THR A 200 -8.02 -2.28 15.54
C THR A 200 -8.89 -3.41 16.08
N THR A 201 -10.20 -3.27 15.90
CA THR A 201 -11.22 -4.25 16.34
C THR A 201 -12.02 -4.79 15.16
N ASN A 202 -11.46 -4.71 13.95
CA ASN A 202 -12.18 -5.05 12.72
C ASN A 202 -11.71 -6.38 12.12
N THR A 203 -12.67 -7.14 11.62
CA THR A 203 -12.45 -8.34 10.79
C THR A 203 -12.03 -7.97 9.37
N ASP A 204 -12.26 -6.72 8.94
CA ASP A 204 -11.87 -6.21 7.63
C ASP A 204 -10.42 -5.67 7.60
N PRO A 205 -9.71 -5.73 6.45
CA PRO A 205 -8.41 -5.09 6.25
C PRO A 205 -8.48 -3.61 6.60
N THR A 206 -7.90 -3.25 7.74
CA THR A 206 -7.94 -1.88 8.24
C THR A 206 -6.58 -1.23 8.02
N LYS A 207 -6.58 -0.09 7.33
CA LYS A 207 -5.40 0.77 7.22
C LYS A 207 -5.07 1.34 8.60
N LEU A 208 -3.99 0.89 9.21
CA LEU A 208 -3.47 1.47 10.43
C LEU A 208 -2.21 2.27 10.11
N THR A 209 -2.28 3.58 10.32
CA THR A 209 -1.15 4.49 10.13
C THR A 209 -0.47 4.70 11.47
N SER A 210 0.83 4.42 11.56
CA SER A 210 1.62 4.83 12.72
C SER A 210 1.55 6.35 12.86
N GLY A 211 1.52 6.87 14.08
CA GLY A 211 1.97 8.24 14.31
C GLY A 211 3.36 8.48 13.69
N PRO A 212 3.73 9.74 13.43
CA PRO A 212 4.99 10.08 12.80
C PRO A 212 6.16 9.57 13.63
N LEU A 213 7.00 8.69 13.05
CA LEU A 213 8.24 8.30 13.69
C LEU A 213 9.26 9.41 13.42
N THR A 214 9.74 10.05 14.50
CA THR A 214 10.69 11.17 14.39
C THR A 214 12.07 10.65 13.97
N VAL A 215 12.62 11.25 12.92
CA VAL A 215 13.95 10.92 12.43
C VAL A 215 14.99 11.81 13.11
N GLY A 216 15.89 11.19 13.88
CA GLY A 216 17.21 11.76 14.17
C GLY A 216 17.45 12.43 15.52
N THR A 217 16.90 11.91 16.62
CA THR A 217 17.20 12.45 17.97
C THR A 217 18.06 11.56 18.88
N ALA A 218 18.30 10.28 18.56
CA ALA A 218 19.32 9.37 19.17
C ALA A 218 19.49 8.10 18.31
N SER A 219 20.09 7.01 18.84
CA SER A 219 20.33 5.71 18.16
C SER A 219 19.20 5.34 17.20
N GLY A 220 19.49 5.35 15.89
CA GLY A 220 18.46 5.28 14.85
C GLY A 220 18.28 6.52 13.97
N ASN A 221 19.22 7.47 13.98
CA ASN A 221 19.22 8.57 13.02
C ASN A 221 19.46 8.05 11.58
N VAL A 222 18.40 7.95 10.78
CA VAL A 222 18.47 7.49 9.37
C VAL A 222 19.17 8.49 8.43
N LYS A 223 19.52 9.69 8.92
CA LYS A 223 20.15 10.75 8.11
C LYS A 223 21.67 10.82 8.23
N THR A 224 22.28 10.12 9.18
CA THR A 224 23.72 10.29 9.46
C THR A 224 24.60 9.28 8.73
N SER A 225 24.08 8.09 8.44
CA SER A 225 24.81 7.05 7.72
C SER A 225 23.86 6.07 7.04
N GLU A 226 24.35 5.35 6.03
CA GLU A 226 23.59 4.24 5.47
C GLU A 226 23.38 3.16 6.54
N ARG A 227 22.15 2.69 6.68
CA ARG A 227 21.75 1.77 7.73
C ARG A 227 20.63 0.85 7.25
N LEU A 228 20.64 -0.37 7.77
CA LEU A 228 19.56 -1.32 7.55
C LEU A 228 18.64 -1.34 8.77
N TYR A 229 17.36 -1.12 8.56
CA TYR A 229 16.36 -1.19 9.61
C TYR A 229 15.39 -2.34 9.32
N GLN A 230 14.94 -3.02 10.35
CA GLN A 230 13.85 -3.98 10.29
C GLN A 230 12.59 -3.36 10.88
N VAL A 231 11.47 -3.62 10.24
CA VAL A 231 10.17 -3.32 10.83
C VAL A 231 9.72 -4.55 11.58
N TRP A 232 9.31 -4.36 12.82
CA TRP A 232 8.76 -5.40 13.67
C TRP A 232 7.34 -5.03 14.04
N VAL A 233 6.46 -6.03 14.02
CA VAL A 233 5.10 -5.92 14.56
C VAL A 233 4.97 -6.89 15.72
N SER A 234 4.30 -6.50 16.78
CA SER A 234 3.78 -7.43 17.79
C SER A 234 2.27 -7.33 17.82
N ILE A 235 1.59 -8.42 18.14
CA ILE A 235 0.14 -8.44 18.28
C ILE A 235 -0.20 -9.03 19.64
N SER A 236 -1.08 -8.37 20.38
CA SER A 236 -1.56 -8.83 21.69
C SER A 236 -3.07 -8.70 21.80
N GLY A 237 -3.68 -9.48 22.70
CA GLY A 237 -5.12 -9.42 22.97
C GLY A 237 -6.00 -10.26 22.05
N ALA A 238 -5.43 -10.92 21.04
CA ALA A 238 -6.11 -11.92 20.23
C ALA A 238 -6.23 -13.26 21.01
N SER A 239 -7.36 -13.94 20.89
CA SER A 239 -7.53 -15.32 21.38
C SER A 239 -6.65 -16.30 20.59
N ILE A 240 -6.41 -17.50 21.11
CA ILE A 240 -5.65 -18.55 20.38
C ILE A 240 -6.33 -19.01 19.07
N ASN A 241 -7.59 -18.62 18.86
CA ASN A 241 -8.33 -18.87 17.62
C ASN A 241 -8.37 -17.64 16.71
N ASP A 242 -7.86 -16.50 17.18
CA ASP A 242 -7.86 -15.24 16.44
C ASP A 242 -6.53 -15.14 15.69
N GLN A 243 -6.58 -15.21 14.38
CA GLN A 243 -5.44 -15.03 13.49
C GLN A 243 -5.46 -13.60 12.99
N ALA A 244 -4.36 -12.87 13.20
CA ALA A 244 -4.15 -11.62 12.48
C ALA A 244 -3.39 -11.91 11.17
N PHE A 245 -3.91 -11.39 10.07
CA PHE A 245 -3.27 -11.44 8.76
C PHE A 245 -2.66 -10.09 8.47
N LEU A 246 -1.35 -10.09 8.24
CA LEU A 246 -0.64 -8.90 7.80
C LEU A 246 -0.50 -8.94 6.28
N ASP A 247 -1.25 -8.05 5.61
CA ASP A 247 -1.38 -8.09 4.15
C ASP A 247 -0.23 -7.34 3.48
N SER A 248 0.00 -6.09 3.91
CA SER A 248 1.10 -5.28 3.43
C SER A 248 1.58 -4.30 4.49
N ALA A 249 2.88 -3.97 4.41
CA ALA A 249 3.45 -2.86 5.14
C ALA A 249 4.25 -1.95 4.20
N TYR A 250 4.07 -0.64 4.35
CA TYR A 250 4.79 0.33 3.54
C TYR A 250 5.07 1.61 4.31
N PHE A 251 6.04 2.37 3.80
CA PHE A 251 6.51 3.60 4.39
C PHE A 251 5.86 4.76 3.64
N PHE A 252 5.23 5.64 4.39
CA PHE A 252 4.92 6.99 3.94
C PHE A 252 5.88 7.95 4.63
N ILE A 253 6.22 9.05 4.00
CA ILE A 253 7.27 9.93 4.50
C ILE A 253 6.84 11.37 4.20
N SER A 254 6.89 12.21 5.23
CA SER A 254 6.54 13.64 5.14
C SER A 254 7.68 14.58 5.54
#